data_AF-A0A6D2LBA6-F1
#
_entry.id   AF-A0A6D2LBA6-F1
#
_cell.length_a   1.000
_cell.length_b   1.000
_cell.length_c   1.000
_cell.angle_alpha   90.00
_cell.angle_beta   90.00
_cell.angle_gamma   90.00
#
_symmetry.space_group_name_H-M   'P 1'
#
loop_
_entity.id
_entity.type
_entity.pdbx_description
1 polymer ?
#
loop_
_entity_poly.entity_id
_entity_poly.type
_entity_poly.pdbx_seq_one_letter_code
_entity_poly.pdbx_strand_id
1 'polypeptide(L)'
;MQIMVCLASVYGAWTIRDRKWYFEVDKTRGGRMFYLQDDCKHEELVEMVVNDYMLQVNGELLELSYPLPAAMMEKLPTDSPPM
;
A
#
# COMPACT_ATOMS: atom_id res chain seq x y z
N MET A 1 0.25 -27.87 -2.99
CA MET A 1 1.20 -27.17 -3.89
C MET A 1 1.10 -25.72 -3.51
N GLN A 2 2.16 -25.14 -2.93
CA GLN A 2 2.11 -23.78 -2.40
C GLN A 2 2.25 -22.79 -3.58
N ILE A 3 1.30 -21.88 -3.72
CA ILE A 3 1.32 -20.88 -4.79
C ILE A 3 2.14 -19.69 -4.29
N MET A 4 3.07 -19.20 -5.12
CA MET A 4 3.81 -17.97 -4.83
C MET A 4 3.12 -16.78 -5.50
N VAL A 5 2.80 -15.76 -4.73
CA VAL A 5 2.14 -14.54 -5.18
C VAL A 5 3.16 -13.41 -5.21
N CYS A 6 3.24 -12.70 -6.34
CA CYS A 6 4.09 -11.52 -6.48
C CYS A 6 3.25 -10.25 -6.32
N LEU A 7 3.56 -9.42 -5.32
CA LEU A 7 2.91 -8.12 -5.13
C LEU A 7 3.89 -6.99 -5.45
N ALA A 8 3.50 -6.10 -6.35
CA ALA A 8 4.17 -4.83 -6.53
C ALA A 8 3.65 -3.84 -5.47
N SER A 9 4.56 -3.15 -4.82
CA SER A 9 4.24 -2.13 -3.81
C SER A 9 4.99 -0.84 -4.09
N VAL A 10 4.43 0.25 -3.56
CA VAL A 10 5.07 1.56 -3.50
C VAL A 10 4.85 2.13 -2.10
N TYR A 11 5.81 2.92 -1.63
CA TYR A 11 5.67 3.67 -0.40
C TYR A 11 5.40 5.14 -0.72
N GLY A 12 4.54 5.79 0.05
CA GLY A 12 4.10 7.15 -0.22
C GLY A 12 2.96 7.59 0.69
N ALA A 13 2.35 8.71 0.34
CA ALA A 13 1.22 9.27 1.09
C ALA A 13 0.13 9.76 0.15
N TRP A 14 -1.12 9.64 0.59
CA TRP A 14 -2.26 10.25 -0.07
C TRP A 14 -2.30 11.76 0.18
N THR A 15 -2.43 12.54 -0.89
CA THR A 15 -2.60 13.99 -0.84
C THR A 15 -3.85 14.41 -1.62
N ILE A 16 -4.50 15.48 -1.18
CA ILE A 16 -5.67 16.04 -1.86
C ILE A 16 -5.26 17.28 -2.66
N ARG A 17 -5.61 17.30 -3.96
CA ARG A 17 -5.40 18.44 -4.87
C ARG A 17 -6.64 18.60 -5.73
N ASP A 18 -7.18 19.82 -5.85
CA ASP A 18 -8.39 20.09 -6.65
C ASP A 18 -9.57 19.14 -6.36
N ARG A 19 -9.78 18.79 -5.08
CA ARG A 19 -10.79 17.82 -4.62
C ARG A 19 -10.62 16.41 -5.22
N LYS A 20 -9.41 16.03 -5.57
CA LYS A 20 -9.04 14.69 -6.03
C LYS A 20 -7.88 14.16 -5.19
N TRP A 21 -7.91 12.87 -4.90
CA TRP A 21 -6.84 12.18 -4.20
C TRP A 21 -5.74 11.76 -5.17
N TYR A 22 -4.50 11.98 -4.76
CA TYR A 22 -3.30 11.58 -5.48
C TYR A 22 -2.39 10.83 -4.51
N PHE A 23 -1.89 9.67 -4.93
CA PHE A 23 -0.86 8.96 -4.16
C PHE A 23 0.51 9.49 -4.57
N GLU A 24 1.17 10.21 -3.68
CA GLU A 24 2.51 10.70 -3.89
C GLU A 24 3.51 9.64 -3.46
N VAL A 25 4.11 8.97 -4.45
CA VAL A 25 5.15 7.97 -4.22
C VAL A 25 6.43 8.65 -3.73
N ASP A 26 6.96 8.14 -2.62
CA ASP A 26 8.29 8.48 -2.15
C ASP A 26 9.32 7.91 -3.13
N LYS A 27 9.89 8.78 -3.96
CA LYS A 27 10.86 8.40 -4.98
C LYS A 27 12.19 7.93 -4.40
N THR A 28 12.51 8.27 -3.16
CA THR A 28 13.75 7.85 -2.50
C THR A 28 13.68 6.38 -2.11
N ARG A 29 12.50 5.95 -1.64
CA ARG A 29 12.22 4.56 -1.28
C ARG A 29 11.83 3.72 -2.49
N GLY A 30 11.11 4.31 -3.45
CA GLY A 30 10.75 3.70 -4.72
C GLY A 30 9.73 2.57 -4.58
N GLY A 31 9.65 1.71 -5.59
CA GLY A 31 8.82 0.50 -5.55
C GLY A 31 9.58 -0.73 -5.04
N ARG A 32 8.84 -1.72 -4.56
CA ARG A 32 9.36 -3.04 -4.14
C ARG A 32 8.47 -4.16 -4.65
N MET A 33 9.09 -5.31 -4.93
CA MET A 33 8.38 -6.54 -5.28
C MET A 33 8.44 -7.49 -4.08
N PHE A 34 7.28 -7.86 -3.54
CA PHE A 34 7.16 -8.87 -2.48
C PHE A 34 6.78 -10.21 -3.07
N TYR A 35 7.40 -11.27 -2.55
CA TYR A 35 7.10 -12.66 -2.91
C TYR A 35 6.48 -13.32 -1.70
N LEU A 36 5.18 -13.62 -1.78
CA LEU A 36 4.39 -14.15 -0.69
C LEU A 36 4.01 -15.60 -0.96
N GLN A 37 3.87 -16.38 0.10
CA GLN A 37 3.13 -17.64 0.04
C GLN A 37 1.62 -17.33 0.05
N ASP A 38 0.79 -18.20 -0.55
CA ASP A 38 -0.66 -17.96 -0.60
C ASP A 38 -1.32 -17.90 0.79
N ASP A 39 -0.66 -18.47 1.80
CA ASP A 39 -1.07 -18.48 3.21
C ASP A 39 -0.38 -17.40 4.05
N CYS A 40 0.29 -16.42 3.41
CA CYS A 40 0.94 -15.29 4.08
C CYS A 40 -0.05 -14.51 4.93
N LYS A 41 0.28 -14.37 6.22
CA LYS A 41 -0.53 -13.62 7.18
C LYS A 41 -0.27 -12.12 7.03
N HIS A 42 -1.25 -11.34 7.48
CA HIS A 42 -1.14 -9.89 7.50
C HIS A 42 0.10 -9.40 8.28
N GLU A 43 0.39 -10.00 9.44
CA GLU A 43 1.55 -9.65 10.26
C GLU A 43 2.88 -9.92 9.54
N GLU A 44 2.98 -11.04 8.83
CA GLU A 44 4.16 -11.40 8.04
C GLU A 44 4.36 -10.41 6.87
N LEU A 45 3.27 -10.05 6.18
CA LEU A 45 3.31 -9.02 5.14
C LEU A 45 3.74 -7.65 5.70
N VAL A 46 3.22 -7.27 6.87
CA VAL A 46 3.60 -6.02 7.54
C VAL A 46 5.08 -6.03 7.89
N GLU A 47 5.61 -7.11 8.47
CA GLU A 47 7.03 -7.24 8.76
C GLU A 47 7.90 -7.13 7.50
N MET A 48 7.49 -7.76 6.39
CA MET A 48 8.19 -7.63 5.11
C MET A 48 8.23 -6.17 4.63
N VAL A 49 7.09 -5.47 4.67
CA VAL A 49 7.00 -4.07 4.27
C VAL A 49 7.87 -3.17 5.15
N VAL A 50 7.81 -3.36 6.46
CA VAL A 50 8.61 -2.57 7.42
C VAL A 50 10.11 -2.75 7.16
N ASN A 51 10.55 -3.98 6.95
CA ASN A 51 11.95 -4.28 6.69
C ASN A 51 12.43 -3.72 5.32
N ASP A 52 11.68 -3.97 4.24
CA ASP A 52 12.11 -3.59 2.88
C ASP A 52 12.10 -2.07 2.62
N TYR A 53 11.22 -1.36 3.32
CA TYR A 53 11.15 0.10 3.27
C TYR A 53 11.90 0.79 4.43
N MET A 54 12.52 0.01 5.33
CA MET A 54 13.24 0.51 6.51
C MET A 54 12.39 1.49 7.34
N LEU A 55 11.12 1.11 7.59
CA LEU A 55 10.17 1.94 8.31
C LEU A 55 10.47 1.92 9.82
N GLN A 56 10.42 3.09 10.46
CA GLN A 56 10.40 3.16 11.92
C GLN A 56 8.96 3.34 12.38
N VAL A 57 8.28 2.23 12.67
CA VAL A 57 6.85 2.21 13.05
C VAL A 57 6.67 2.62 14.52
N ASN A 58 7.39 3.64 14.99
CA ASN A 58 7.50 4.09 16.39
C ASN A 58 6.19 4.69 16.94
N GLY A 59 5.09 3.92 16.91
CA GLY A 59 3.73 4.36 17.24
C GLY A 59 2.96 4.98 16.06
N GLU A 60 3.55 5.05 14.86
CA GLU A 60 2.83 5.48 13.65
C GLU A 60 1.99 4.33 13.08
N LEU A 61 0.81 4.67 12.53
CA LEU A 61 -0.06 3.72 11.85
C LEU A 61 0.52 3.42 10.45
N LEU A 62 0.99 2.19 10.23
CA LEU A 62 1.26 1.67 8.90
C LEU A 62 -0.04 1.13 8.31
N GLU A 63 -0.48 1.71 7.19
CA GLU A 63 -1.66 1.26 6.46
C GLU A 63 -1.24 0.62 5.13
N LEU A 64 -1.73 -0.59 4.88
CA LEU A 64 -1.55 -1.30 3.61
C LEU A 64 -2.84 -1.16 2.79
N SER A 65 -2.77 -0.40 1.70
CA SER A 65 -3.88 -0.10 0.79
C SER A 65 -3.71 -0.83 -0.54
N TYR A 66 -4.81 -1.13 -1.24
CA TYR A 66 -4.78 -1.76 -2.56
C TYR A 66 -5.67 -0.99 -3.54
N PRO A 67 -5.26 -0.83 -4.80
CA PRO A 67 -6.04 -0.04 -5.74
C PRO A 67 -7.43 -0.66 -5.95
N LEU A 68 -8.46 0.13 -5.66
CA LEU A 68 -9.83 -0.25 -5.95
C LEU A 68 -10.11 -0.24 -7.47
N PRO A 69 -11.00 -1.10 -7.96
CA PRO A 69 -11.48 -1.03 -9.34
C PRO A 69 -12.05 0.36 -9.66
N ALA A 70 -11.80 0.86 -10.87
CA ALA A 70 -12.25 2.19 -11.30
C ALA A 70 -13.77 2.43 -11.09
N ALA A 71 -14.59 1.40 -11.32
CA ALA A 71 -16.03 1.46 -11.12
C ALA A 71 -16.45 1.66 -9.64
N MET A 72 -15.60 1.28 -8.69
CA MET A 72 -15.81 1.54 -7.26
C MET A 72 -15.31 2.93 -6.88
N MET A 73 -14.23 3.39 -7.51
CA MET A 73 -13.68 4.73 -7.27
C MET A 73 -14.67 5.85 -7.60
N GLU A 74 -15.50 5.69 -8.64
CA GLU A 74 -16.53 6.69 -9.01
C GLU A 74 -17.60 6.92 -7.93
N LYS A 75 -17.77 5.96 -7.00
CA LYS A 75 -18.79 6.01 -5.94
C LYS A 75 -18.20 6.45 -4.59
N LEU A 76 -16.89 6.65 -4.50
CA LEU A 76 -16.25 7.01 -3.25
C LEU A 76 -16.53 8.47 -2.87
N PRO A 77 -16.84 8.72 -1.59
CA PRO A 77 -16.84 10.07 -1.05
C PRO A 77 -15.52 10.78 -1.31
N THR A 78 -15.57 12.08 -1.63
CA THR A 78 -14.37 12.88 -1.89
C THR A 78 -13.57 13.20 -0.62
N ASP A 79 -14.18 13.01 0.55
CA ASP A 79 -13.56 13.27 1.85
C ASP A 79 -12.58 12.17 2.31
N SER A 80 -12.54 11.04 1.61
CA SER A 80 -11.78 9.85 2.00
C SER A 80 -10.84 9.40 0.88
N PRO A 81 -9.57 9.06 1.16
CA PRO A 81 -8.67 8.54 0.13
C PRO A 81 -9.20 7.21 -0.41
N PRO A 82 -8.93 6.90 -1.69
CA PRO A 82 -9.23 5.58 -2.24
C PRO A 82 -8.23 4.57 -1.65
N MET A 83 -8.61 3.97 -0.52
CA MET A 83 -7.88 2.86 0.11
C MET A 83 -7.78 1.65 -0.81
#